data_AF-A0A7D9JVE7-F1
#
_entry.id   AF-A0A7D9JVE7-F1
#
_cell.length_a   1.000
_cell.length_b   1.000
_cell.length_c   1.000
_cell.angle_alpha   90.00
_cell.angle_beta   90.00
_cell.angle_gamma   90.00
#
_symmetry.space_group_name_H-M   'P 1'
#
loop_
_entity.id
_entity.type
_entity.pdbx_description
1 polymer ?
#
loop_
_entity_poly.entity_id
_entity_poly.type
_entity_poly.pdbx_seq_one_letter_code
_entity_poly.pdbx_strand_id
1 'polypeptide(L)'
;DDPIGEIYSPGYDCSKILDSNPEAKDGLYYIDLGGFNAIQVYCDMTTDGGGYILMGKMDSSITWNVPSTANPVEPNGAQHWASNLGEAPVVDFRVQMATAEDFSNTVAHWSFRMKSERPLKQLMVDDQGCTKHKPGIGNIAYVKDIRTEKIVTTGFRCSIFGGFHHSTPGFGWHQMNSCLNKPCSNGFAHFEFAPGTHVQVDHHGAFSYSVSGNHSAVQHDATAFVGCSGTNQICCGCFGPIGGTSDYCGDDCTAKNGGTVVKKNIYSWFWVRTSLPKSVWNRCMEYNVKNENGDMVSHRLFDGNTTPEK
;
A
#
# COMPACT_ATOMS: atom_id res chain seq x y z
N ASP A 1 -9.51 -31.91 -11.00
CA ASP A 1 -9.55 -30.44 -11.11
C ASP A 1 -8.35 -29.87 -10.39
N ASP A 2 -7.62 -28.99 -11.06
CA ASP A 2 -6.43 -28.36 -10.46
C ASP A 2 -6.86 -27.34 -9.39
N PRO A 3 -6.16 -27.27 -8.24
CA PRO A 3 -6.45 -26.28 -7.20
C PRO A 3 -6.45 -24.85 -7.77
N ILE A 4 -7.34 -24.00 -7.27
CA ILE A 4 -7.35 -22.58 -7.64
C ILE A 4 -6.05 -21.90 -7.21
N GLY A 5 -5.54 -21.01 -8.06
CA GLY A 5 -4.26 -20.33 -7.87
C GLY A 5 -3.08 -21.04 -8.53
N GLU A 6 -3.32 -22.09 -9.32
CA GLU A 6 -2.33 -22.77 -10.15
C GLU A 6 -2.33 -22.22 -11.59
N ILE A 7 -1.26 -22.47 -12.36
CA ILE A 7 -1.10 -21.90 -13.71
C ILE A 7 -2.26 -22.23 -14.67
N TYR A 8 -2.82 -23.44 -14.57
CA TYR A 8 -3.96 -23.90 -15.41
C TYR A 8 -5.33 -23.65 -14.76
N SER A 9 -5.35 -23.13 -13.53
CA SER A 9 -6.55 -22.81 -12.75
C SER A 9 -6.28 -21.53 -11.93
N PRO A 10 -5.99 -20.40 -12.59
CA PRO A 10 -5.65 -19.17 -11.88
C PRO A 10 -6.86 -18.70 -11.06
N GLY A 11 -6.59 -18.09 -9.91
CA GLY A 11 -7.63 -17.36 -9.20
C GLY A 11 -7.95 -16.04 -9.91
N TYR A 12 -9.12 -15.47 -9.69
CA TYR A 12 -9.36 -14.10 -10.16
C TYR A 12 -8.39 -13.12 -9.49
N ASP A 13 -8.25 -13.23 -8.17
CA ASP A 13 -7.27 -12.52 -7.35
C ASP A 13 -6.91 -13.35 -6.10
N CYS A 14 -5.98 -12.87 -5.27
CA CYS A 14 -5.59 -13.55 -4.02
C CYS A 14 -6.78 -13.73 -3.06
N SER A 15 -7.76 -12.82 -3.08
CA SER A 15 -8.94 -12.91 -2.21
C SER A 15 -9.89 -14.03 -2.64
N LYS A 16 -10.04 -14.28 -3.94
CA LYS A 16 -10.83 -15.41 -4.46
C LYS A 16 -10.16 -16.76 -4.24
N ILE A 17 -8.84 -16.80 -4.28
CA ILE A 17 -8.09 -18.00 -3.86
C ILE A 17 -8.38 -18.27 -2.38
N LEU A 18 -8.28 -17.26 -1.51
CA LEU A 18 -8.54 -17.40 -0.08
C LEU A 18 -10.00 -17.73 0.25
N ASP A 19 -10.97 -17.16 -0.48
CA ASP A 19 -12.39 -17.49 -0.35
C ASP A 19 -12.67 -18.96 -0.68
N SER A 20 -11.93 -19.52 -1.64
CA SER A 20 -12.10 -20.89 -2.12
C SER A 20 -11.33 -21.90 -1.26
N ASN A 21 -10.17 -21.49 -0.74
CA ASN A 21 -9.36 -22.25 0.19
C ASN A 21 -8.97 -21.39 1.40
N PRO A 22 -9.78 -21.38 2.46
CA PRO A 22 -9.49 -20.61 3.68
C PRO A 22 -8.19 -21.01 4.41
N GLU A 23 -7.61 -22.17 4.08
CA GLU A 23 -6.34 -22.63 4.65
C GLU A 23 -5.13 -22.26 3.79
N ALA A 24 -5.33 -21.56 2.66
CA ALA A 24 -4.27 -21.07 1.79
C ALA A 24 -3.22 -20.29 2.60
N LYS A 25 -1.95 -20.52 2.28
CA LYS A 25 -0.81 -19.93 2.98
C LYS A 25 -0.24 -18.78 2.17
N ASP A 26 0.58 -17.96 2.81
CA ASP A 26 1.33 -16.93 2.09
C ASP A 26 2.27 -17.60 1.09
N GLY A 27 2.33 -17.09 -0.15
CA GLY A 27 3.12 -17.75 -1.19
C GLY A 27 2.83 -17.25 -2.59
N LEU A 28 3.50 -17.86 -3.58
CA LEU A 28 3.27 -17.57 -4.99
C LEU A 28 2.02 -18.28 -5.50
N TYR A 29 1.17 -17.54 -6.20
CA TYR A 29 -0.04 -18.01 -6.84
C TYR A 29 -0.19 -17.40 -8.23
N TYR A 30 -0.97 -18.04 -9.09
CA TYR A 30 -1.38 -17.50 -10.37
C TYR A 30 -2.76 -16.85 -10.27
N ILE A 31 -2.88 -15.62 -10.76
CA ILE A 31 -4.13 -14.87 -10.84
C ILE A 31 -4.39 -14.33 -12.26
N ASP A 32 -5.61 -13.98 -12.63
CA ASP A 32 -5.92 -13.44 -13.97
C ASP A 32 -6.49 -12.00 -13.98
N LEU A 33 -7.07 -11.52 -12.87
CA LEU A 33 -7.76 -10.22 -12.78
C LEU A 33 -8.80 -9.97 -13.88
N GLY A 34 -9.38 -11.03 -14.46
CA GLY A 34 -10.29 -10.95 -15.60
C GLY A 34 -9.61 -10.73 -16.96
N GLY A 35 -8.28 -10.80 -17.00
CA GLY A 35 -7.49 -10.80 -18.23
C GLY A 35 -7.35 -12.19 -18.85
N PHE A 36 -6.72 -12.25 -20.03
CA PHE A 36 -6.53 -13.51 -20.77
C PHE A 36 -5.34 -14.36 -20.29
N ASN A 37 -4.34 -13.72 -19.65
CA ASN A 37 -3.11 -14.39 -19.25
C ASN A 37 -2.99 -14.43 -17.74
N ALA A 38 -2.69 -15.61 -17.21
CA ALA A 38 -2.35 -15.77 -15.80
C ALA A 38 -1.06 -15.04 -15.46
N ILE A 39 -1.03 -14.42 -14.29
CA ILE A 39 0.05 -13.64 -13.73
C ILE A 39 0.44 -14.29 -12.41
N GLN A 40 1.72 -14.61 -12.27
CA GLN A 40 2.23 -15.08 -10.98
C GLN A 40 2.43 -13.88 -10.03
N VAL A 41 1.96 -14.01 -8.80
CA VAL A 41 2.05 -12.99 -7.75
C VAL A 41 2.33 -13.64 -6.39
N TYR A 42 2.95 -12.91 -5.47
CA TYR A 42 3.00 -13.33 -4.07
C TYR A 42 1.76 -12.83 -3.34
N CYS A 43 0.95 -13.77 -2.84
CA CYS A 43 -0.21 -13.48 -2.02
C CYS A 43 0.14 -13.56 -0.53
N ASP A 44 -0.26 -12.54 0.22
CA ASP A 44 -0.38 -12.59 1.68
C ASP A 44 -1.83 -12.93 2.02
N MET A 45 -2.02 -14.14 2.53
CA MET A 45 -3.27 -14.79 2.90
C MET A 45 -3.56 -14.68 4.40
N THR A 46 -2.63 -14.14 5.20
CA THR A 46 -2.71 -14.15 6.67
C THR A 46 -2.99 -12.78 7.26
N THR A 47 -2.23 -11.76 6.86
CA THR A 47 -2.24 -10.47 7.56
C THR A 47 -3.49 -9.68 7.24
N ASP A 48 -4.13 -9.12 8.29
CA ASP A 48 -5.35 -8.31 8.18
C ASP A 48 -6.47 -9.04 7.40
N GLY A 49 -6.55 -10.37 7.56
CA GLY A 49 -7.52 -11.23 6.88
C GLY A 49 -7.15 -11.65 5.46
N GLY A 50 -5.94 -11.33 4.99
CA GLY A 50 -5.36 -11.91 3.78
C GLY A 50 -5.89 -11.33 2.46
N GLY A 51 -5.59 -12.02 1.36
CA GLY A 51 -6.01 -11.62 0.02
C GLY A 51 -5.23 -10.43 -0.56
N TYR A 52 -4.08 -10.08 0.03
CA TYR A 52 -3.20 -9.02 -0.47
C TYR A 52 -2.23 -9.59 -1.51
N ILE A 53 -1.89 -8.78 -2.51
CA ILE A 53 -0.85 -9.02 -3.52
C ILE A 53 0.36 -8.17 -3.16
N LEU A 54 1.56 -8.75 -3.09
CA LEU A 54 2.81 -8.01 -3.01
C LEU A 54 3.10 -7.37 -4.38
N MET A 55 3.14 -6.05 -4.43
CA MET A 55 3.34 -5.30 -5.67
C MET A 55 4.66 -4.52 -5.70
N GLY A 56 5.36 -4.40 -4.56
CA GLY A 56 6.63 -3.68 -4.50
C GLY A 56 7.48 -4.05 -3.30
N LYS A 57 8.79 -4.03 -3.49
CA LYS A 57 9.81 -4.13 -2.43
C LYS A 57 10.87 -3.05 -2.63
N MET A 58 11.36 -2.51 -1.53
CA MET A 58 12.50 -1.60 -1.48
C MET A 58 13.46 -2.00 -0.37
N ASP A 59 14.76 -1.85 -0.64
CA ASP A 59 15.84 -2.15 0.32
C ASP A 59 16.44 -0.88 0.94
N SER A 60 15.85 0.27 0.63
CA SER A 60 16.22 1.57 1.17
C SER A 60 15.02 2.53 1.18
N SER A 61 15.20 3.73 1.71
CA SER A 61 14.22 4.82 1.61
C SER A 61 14.22 5.52 0.24
N ILE A 62 15.15 5.18 -0.66
CA ILE A 62 15.26 5.78 -1.98
C ILE A 62 14.21 5.14 -2.90
N THR A 63 13.20 5.91 -3.28
CA THR A 63 12.07 5.43 -4.08
C THR A 63 12.27 5.62 -5.59
N TRP A 64 13.00 6.68 -5.98
CA TRP A 64 13.03 7.21 -7.34
C TRP A 64 13.77 6.37 -8.38
N ASN A 65 14.66 5.49 -7.94
CA ASN A 65 15.45 4.59 -8.79
C ASN A 65 15.00 3.13 -8.71
N VAL A 66 13.90 2.84 -8.00
CA VAL A 66 13.38 1.48 -7.87
C VAL A 66 12.78 1.06 -9.21
N PRO A 67 13.32 0.00 -9.86
CA PRO A 67 12.86 -0.39 -11.17
C PRO A 67 11.45 -0.96 -11.12
N SER A 68 10.76 -1.02 -12.26
CA SER A 68 9.55 -1.83 -12.42
C SER A 68 9.76 -2.91 -13.46
N THR A 69 9.25 -4.11 -13.19
CA THR A 69 9.40 -5.29 -14.05
C THR A 69 8.09 -6.05 -14.14
N ALA A 70 7.97 -7.00 -15.07
CA ALA A 70 6.79 -7.86 -15.17
C ALA A 70 6.93 -9.15 -14.34
N ASN A 71 8.01 -9.28 -13.56
CA ASN A 71 8.24 -10.44 -12.70
C ASN A 71 7.41 -10.32 -11.41
N PRO A 72 7.05 -11.45 -10.75
CA PRO A 72 6.48 -11.41 -9.42
C PRO A 72 7.45 -10.74 -8.44
N VAL A 73 6.92 -9.90 -7.55
CA VAL A 73 7.68 -9.39 -6.42
C VAL A 73 7.64 -10.43 -5.31
N GLU A 74 8.81 -10.75 -4.76
CA GLU A 74 8.95 -11.70 -3.66
C GLU A 74 9.43 -10.99 -2.37
N PRO A 75 9.00 -11.45 -1.17
CA PRO A 75 9.38 -10.84 0.11
C PRO A 75 10.89 -10.67 0.32
N ASN A 76 11.68 -11.65 -0.12
CA ASN A 76 13.14 -11.69 0.02
C ASN A 76 13.85 -11.53 -1.35
N GLY A 77 13.11 -11.10 -2.37
CA GLY A 77 13.64 -10.89 -3.72
C GLY A 77 14.36 -9.55 -3.88
N ALA A 78 14.76 -9.23 -5.10
CA ALA A 78 15.32 -7.91 -5.40
C ALA A 78 14.25 -6.80 -5.26
N GLN A 79 14.66 -5.57 -4.93
CA GLN A 79 13.76 -4.42 -4.98
C GLN A 79 13.27 -4.16 -6.42
N HIS A 80 11.95 -4.12 -6.60
CA HIS A 80 11.30 -3.60 -7.78
C HIS A 80 9.80 -3.41 -7.53
N TRP A 81 9.13 -2.77 -8.48
CA TRP A 81 7.68 -2.71 -8.62
C TRP A 81 7.16 -3.73 -9.62
N ALA A 82 5.95 -4.22 -9.42
CA ALA A 82 5.22 -5.06 -10.38
C ALA A 82 4.49 -4.17 -11.40
N SER A 83 4.92 -4.22 -12.67
CA SER A 83 4.36 -3.44 -13.77
C SER A 83 3.22 -4.14 -14.52
N ASN A 84 3.05 -5.43 -14.29
CA ASN A 84 1.98 -6.26 -14.85
C ASN A 84 0.66 -6.19 -14.05
N LEU A 85 0.64 -5.44 -12.93
CA LEU A 85 -0.54 -5.23 -12.09
C LEU A 85 -1.26 -3.91 -12.35
N GLY A 86 -0.90 -3.17 -13.41
CA GLY A 86 -1.42 -1.83 -13.68
C GLY A 86 -2.95 -1.72 -13.74
N GLU A 87 -3.64 -2.75 -14.23
CA GLU A 87 -5.12 -2.78 -14.29
C GLU A 87 -5.79 -3.30 -13.01
N ALA A 88 -5.02 -3.78 -12.02
CA ALA A 88 -5.57 -4.34 -10.78
C ALA A 88 -6.44 -3.29 -10.06
N PRO A 89 -7.72 -3.58 -9.76
CA PRO A 89 -8.62 -2.61 -9.13
C PRO A 89 -8.30 -2.50 -7.64
N VAL A 90 -7.56 -1.47 -7.24
CA VAL A 90 -7.08 -1.32 -5.86
C VAL A 90 -8.21 -0.83 -4.94
N VAL A 91 -8.54 -1.64 -3.92
CA VAL A 91 -9.43 -1.24 -2.81
C VAL A 91 -8.67 -0.90 -1.53
N ASP A 92 -7.56 -1.60 -1.26
CA ASP A 92 -6.63 -1.28 -0.17
C ASP A 92 -5.20 -1.16 -0.70
N PHE A 93 -4.44 -0.16 -0.23
CA PHE A 93 -2.99 -0.05 -0.44
C PHE A 93 -2.29 -0.06 0.91
N ARG A 94 -1.37 -1.00 1.12
CA ARG A 94 -0.73 -1.24 2.41
C ARG A 94 0.78 -1.08 2.29
N VAL A 95 1.36 -0.42 3.28
CA VAL A 95 2.80 -0.17 3.37
C VAL A 95 3.31 -0.79 4.66
N GLN A 96 4.38 -1.56 4.54
CA GLN A 96 5.06 -2.21 5.65
C GLN A 96 6.52 -1.79 5.64
N MET A 97 7.05 -1.40 6.79
CA MET A 97 8.43 -0.95 6.98
C MET A 97 9.12 -1.81 8.03
N ALA A 98 10.35 -2.23 7.77
CA ALA A 98 11.19 -2.94 8.73
C ALA A 98 12.62 -2.39 8.74
N THR A 99 13.34 -2.61 9.84
CA THR A 99 14.77 -2.22 9.99
C THR A 99 15.74 -3.36 9.69
N ALA A 100 15.23 -4.46 9.16
CA ALA A 100 15.98 -5.62 8.68
C ALA A 100 15.20 -6.26 7.53
N GLU A 101 15.86 -7.11 6.74
CA GLU A 101 15.27 -7.85 5.61
C GLU A 101 14.43 -9.04 6.09
N ASP A 102 13.52 -8.79 7.03
CA ASP A 102 12.60 -9.77 7.60
C ASP A 102 11.36 -9.04 8.14
N PHE A 103 10.17 -9.57 7.82
CA PHE A 103 8.89 -9.11 8.35
C PHE A 103 8.82 -9.10 9.89
N SER A 104 9.56 -9.97 10.58
CA SER A 104 9.61 -10.01 12.05
C SER A 104 10.11 -8.69 12.66
N ASN A 105 10.88 -7.90 11.89
CA ASN A 105 11.42 -6.61 12.30
C ASN A 105 10.56 -5.42 11.84
N THR A 106 9.26 -5.64 11.63
CA THR A 106 8.32 -4.59 11.22
C THR A 106 8.20 -3.51 12.28
N VAL A 107 8.54 -2.27 11.90
CA VAL A 107 8.52 -1.07 12.75
C VAL A 107 7.34 -0.14 12.46
N ALA A 108 6.78 -0.20 11.25
CA ALA A 108 5.54 0.49 10.90
C ALA A 108 4.77 -0.31 9.84
N HIS A 109 3.44 -0.36 9.96
CA HIS A 109 2.61 -1.12 9.03
C HIS A 109 1.21 -0.51 8.98
N TRP A 110 0.84 0.09 7.85
CA TRP A 110 -0.46 0.75 7.71
C TRP A 110 -1.11 0.41 6.38
N SER A 111 -2.42 0.53 6.31
CA SER A 111 -3.18 0.45 5.05
C SER A 111 -4.07 1.66 4.85
N PHE A 112 -4.18 2.07 3.59
CA PHE A 112 -5.18 3.00 3.10
C PHE A 112 -6.35 2.20 2.54
N ARG A 113 -7.54 2.39 3.10
CA ARG A 113 -8.78 2.01 2.43
C ARG A 113 -9.16 3.09 1.44
N MET A 114 -9.35 2.75 0.17
CA MET A 114 -9.83 3.71 -0.84
C MET A 114 -11.34 3.94 -0.70
N LYS A 115 -11.82 5.16 -0.96
CA LYS A 115 -13.27 5.47 -1.01
C LYS A 115 -13.95 4.87 -2.23
N SER A 116 -13.22 4.86 -3.35
CA SER A 116 -13.63 4.18 -4.58
C SER A 116 -12.45 3.40 -5.10
N GLU A 117 -12.73 2.22 -5.66
CA GLU A 117 -11.73 1.43 -6.36
C GLU A 117 -11.14 2.21 -7.54
N ARG A 118 -9.89 1.92 -7.87
CA ARG A 118 -9.21 2.47 -9.06
C ARG A 118 -8.08 1.56 -9.49
N PRO A 119 -7.72 1.54 -10.79
CA PRO A 119 -6.62 0.71 -11.26
C PRO A 119 -5.29 1.16 -10.65
N LEU A 120 -4.36 0.22 -10.42
CA LEU A 120 -3.05 0.49 -9.84
C LEU A 120 -2.24 1.52 -10.63
N LYS A 121 -2.37 1.53 -11.97
CA LYS A 121 -1.76 2.54 -12.85
C LYS A 121 -2.26 3.98 -12.61
N GLN A 122 -3.28 4.16 -11.77
CA GLN A 122 -3.83 5.45 -11.33
C GLN A 122 -3.79 5.57 -9.81
N LEU A 123 -2.89 4.86 -9.14
CA LEU A 123 -2.76 4.91 -7.69
C LEU A 123 -2.45 6.32 -7.19
N MET A 124 -1.57 7.03 -7.90
CA MET A 124 -1.25 8.42 -7.64
C MET A 124 -2.25 9.33 -8.34
N VAL A 125 -2.86 10.25 -7.59
CA VAL A 125 -3.84 11.23 -8.06
C VAL A 125 -3.41 12.64 -7.72
N ASP A 126 -3.81 13.60 -8.54
CA ASP A 126 -3.64 15.04 -8.33
C ASP A 126 -4.97 15.74 -7.99
N ASP A 127 -6.02 14.95 -7.77
CA ASP A 127 -7.35 15.37 -7.33
C ASP A 127 -7.89 14.42 -6.23
N GLN A 128 -9.19 14.54 -5.91
CA GLN A 128 -9.90 13.62 -5.00
C GLN A 128 -9.24 13.48 -3.61
N GLY A 129 -9.00 14.60 -2.93
CA GLY A 129 -8.39 14.63 -1.58
C GLY A 129 -6.91 15.01 -1.61
N CYS A 130 -6.20 14.68 -2.68
CA CYS A 130 -4.97 15.38 -3.06
C CYS A 130 -5.32 16.66 -3.84
N THR A 131 -4.30 17.50 -4.05
CA THR A 131 -4.44 18.73 -4.85
C THR A 131 -3.46 18.70 -6.00
N LYS A 132 -3.74 19.49 -7.05
CA LYS A 132 -2.86 19.56 -8.22
C LYS A 132 -1.41 19.87 -7.83
N HIS A 133 -1.18 20.71 -6.82
CA HIS A 133 0.16 21.07 -6.37
C HIS A 133 0.85 20.04 -5.46
N LYS A 134 0.10 19.04 -4.97
CA LYS A 134 0.57 18.03 -4.02
C LYS A 134 -0.02 16.65 -4.38
N PRO A 135 0.41 16.06 -5.51
CA PRO A 135 -0.09 14.77 -5.97
C PRO A 135 0.42 13.61 -5.11
N GLY A 136 -0.36 12.54 -5.04
CA GLY A 136 0.00 11.35 -4.27
C GLY A 136 -1.17 10.38 -4.11
N ILE A 137 -1.15 9.58 -3.05
CA ILE A 137 -2.24 8.63 -2.78
C ILE A 137 -3.38 9.40 -2.09
N GLY A 138 -4.39 9.75 -2.88
CA GLY A 138 -5.60 10.43 -2.43
C GLY A 138 -6.81 9.50 -2.34
N ASN A 139 -7.99 10.08 -2.15
CA ASN A 139 -9.29 9.43 -2.09
C ASN A 139 -9.39 8.35 -1.01
N ILE A 140 -8.78 8.62 0.14
CA ILE A 140 -8.68 7.69 1.26
C ILE A 140 -9.95 7.79 2.14
N ALA A 141 -10.56 6.64 2.42
CA ALA A 141 -11.70 6.51 3.32
C ALA A 141 -11.23 6.53 4.77
N TYR A 142 -10.22 5.73 5.07
CA TYR A 142 -9.56 5.69 6.37
C TYR A 142 -8.15 5.08 6.27
N VAL A 143 -7.36 5.32 7.31
CA VAL A 143 -6.06 4.67 7.52
C VAL A 143 -6.19 3.69 8.68
N LYS A 144 -5.72 2.46 8.48
CA LYS A 144 -5.64 1.43 9.52
C LYS A 144 -4.18 1.18 9.88
N ASP A 145 -3.85 1.19 11.17
CA ASP A 145 -2.59 0.65 11.65
C ASP A 145 -2.74 -0.87 11.77
N ILE A 146 -1.98 -1.60 10.97
CA ILE A 146 -2.06 -3.06 10.88
C ILE A 146 -1.47 -3.71 12.15
N ARG A 147 -0.53 -3.06 12.83
CA ARG A 147 0.11 -3.62 14.03
C ARG A 147 -0.83 -3.61 15.24
N THR A 148 -1.80 -2.71 15.24
CA THR A 148 -2.81 -2.61 16.31
C THR A 148 -4.22 -2.98 15.86
N GLU A 149 -4.39 -3.28 14.56
CA GLU A 149 -5.65 -3.53 13.89
C GLU A 149 -6.70 -2.40 14.03
N LYS A 150 -6.27 -1.18 14.36
CA LYS A 150 -7.18 -0.04 14.60
C LYS A 150 -7.23 0.89 13.40
N ILE A 151 -8.42 1.41 13.13
CA ILE A 151 -8.57 2.60 12.29
C ILE A 151 -8.03 3.79 13.09
N VAL A 152 -6.96 4.39 12.60
CA VAL A 152 -6.25 5.47 13.30
C VAL A 152 -6.70 6.85 12.84
N THR A 153 -7.30 6.97 11.66
CA THR A 153 -7.91 8.22 11.19
C THR A 153 -8.86 7.98 10.02
N THR A 154 -9.94 8.77 9.97
CA THR A 154 -10.87 8.91 8.83
C THR A 154 -10.78 10.31 8.18
N GLY A 155 -9.98 11.20 8.79
CA GLY A 155 -9.78 12.59 8.36
C GLY A 155 -8.64 12.76 7.36
N PHE A 156 -7.73 11.78 7.28
CA PHE A 156 -6.61 11.80 6.35
C PHE A 156 -7.06 11.71 4.89
N ARG A 157 -6.52 12.59 4.03
CA ARG A 157 -6.97 12.78 2.64
C ARG A 157 -5.92 12.49 1.60
N CYS A 158 -4.65 12.79 1.87
CA CYS A 158 -3.58 12.67 0.87
C CYS A 158 -2.22 12.30 1.48
N SER A 159 -1.68 11.15 1.07
CA SER A 159 -0.25 10.83 1.22
C SER A 159 0.48 11.43 0.03
N ILE A 160 1.10 12.58 0.21
CA ILE A 160 1.77 13.30 -0.87
C ILE A 160 3.01 12.51 -1.28
N PHE A 161 3.08 12.18 -2.56
CA PHE A 161 4.20 11.42 -3.10
C PHE A 161 5.38 12.33 -3.43
N GLY A 162 5.12 13.51 -4.00
CA GLY A 162 6.16 14.45 -4.38
C GLY A 162 5.63 15.81 -4.81
N GLY A 163 6.55 16.65 -5.27
CA GLY A 163 6.22 17.95 -5.84
C GLY A 163 5.37 17.83 -7.11
N PHE A 164 4.64 18.90 -7.45
CA PHE A 164 3.90 18.94 -8.70
C PHE A 164 4.84 19.08 -9.89
N HIS A 165 4.83 18.05 -10.73
CA HIS A 165 5.28 18.11 -12.11
C HIS A 165 4.06 18.13 -13.01
N HIS A 166 4.05 19.02 -14.01
CA HIS A 166 2.97 19.08 -14.99
C HIS A 166 2.83 17.72 -15.69
N SER A 167 1.61 17.28 -15.98
CA SER A 167 1.34 15.95 -16.55
C SER A 167 1.88 15.79 -17.97
N THR A 168 1.96 16.87 -18.75
CA THR A 168 2.48 16.85 -20.14
C THR A 168 3.93 16.35 -20.25
N PRO A 169 4.89 16.82 -19.43
CA PRO A 169 6.22 16.20 -19.34
C PRO A 169 6.22 14.74 -18.86
N GLY A 170 5.20 14.34 -18.10
CA GLY A 170 5.04 12.99 -17.60
C GLY A 170 6.03 12.57 -16.52
N PHE A 171 6.48 13.48 -15.65
CA PHE A 171 7.47 13.22 -14.60
C PHE A 171 6.85 12.98 -13.20
N GLY A 172 7.67 12.48 -12.28
CA GLY A 172 7.31 12.27 -10.88
C GLY A 172 6.18 11.29 -10.67
N TRP A 173 5.12 11.71 -9.97
CA TRP A 173 3.95 10.87 -9.68
C TRP A 173 3.29 10.29 -10.94
N HIS A 174 3.27 11.05 -12.05
CA HIS A 174 2.72 10.58 -13.32
C HIS A 174 3.60 9.48 -13.90
N GLN A 175 4.92 9.63 -13.81
CA GLN A 175 5.85 8.59 -14.23
C GLN A 175 5.77 7.36 -13.32
N MET A 176 5.53 7.53 -12.02
CA MET A 176 5.30 6.42 -11.10
C MET A 176 4.08 5.60 -11.53
N ASN A 177 2.95 6.24 -11.83
CA ASN A 177 1.77 5.60 -12.40
C ASN A 177 2.08 4.85 -13.71
N SER A 178 2.86 5.46 -14.60
CA SER A 178 3.33 4.80 -15.83
C SER A 178 4.18 3.57 -15.52
N CYS A 179 5.11 3.64 -14.57
CA CYS A 179 5.98 2.52 -14.19
C CYS A 179 5.24 1.39 -13.46
N LEU A 180 4.08 1.66 -12.88
CA LEU A 180 3.16 0.62 -12.37
C LEU A 180 2.42 -0.13 -13.47
N ASN A 181 2.46 0.36 -14.71
CA ASN A 181 1.77 -0.22 -15.87
C ASN A 181 2.71 -0.74 -16.96
N LYS A 182 3.99 -0.37 -16.91
CA LYS A 182 5.01 -0.85 -17.85
C LYS A 182 6.38 -0.87 -17.19
N PRO A 183 7.31 -1.71 -17.67
CA PRO A 183 8.66 -1.75 -17.13
C PRO A 183 9.40 -0.41 -17.23
N CYS A 184 10.12 -0.06 -16.17
CA CYS A 184 10.99 1.10 -16.04
C CYS A 184 12.31 0.63 -15.40
N SER A 185 13.34 0.40 -16.20
CA SER A 185 14.62 -0.18 -15.74
C SER A 185 15.37 0.70 -14.73
N ASN A 186 15.20 2.02 -14.81
CA ASN A 186 15.87 2.97 -13.93
C ASN A 186 14.93 3.60 -12.88
N GLY A 187 13.69 3.11 -12.77
CA GLY A 187 12.66 3.71 -11.91
C GLY A 187 12.02 4.98 -12.49
N PHE A 188 11.18 5.63 -11.68
CA PHE A 188 10.26 6.66 -12.16
C PHE A 188 10.88 8.05 -12.32
N ALA A 189 12.05 8.31 -11.76
CA ALA A 189 12.67 9.64 -11.85
C ALA A 189 13.70 9.77 -12.95
N HIS A 190 13.92 8.74 -13.76
CA HIS A 190 14.93 8.77 -14.81
C HIS A 190 14.29 8.84 -16.19
N PHE A 191 14.81 9.76 -17.01
CA PHE A 191 14.45 9.92 -18.41
C PHE A 191 15.64 9.56 -19.29
N GLU A 192 15.41 8.76 -20.34
CA GLU A 192 16.43 8.44 -21.34
C GLU A 192 16.43 9.52 -22.44
N PHE A 193 17.46 10.36 -22.47
CA PHE A 193 17.59 11.44 -23.46
C PHE A 193 18.28 10.96 -24.76
N ALA A 194 19.17 10.00 -24.64
CA ALA A 194 19.85 9.33 -25.75
C ALA A 194 20.12 7.87 -25.35
N PRO A 195 20.33 6.94 -26.30
CA PRO A 195 20.58 5.54 -25.99
C PRO A 195 21.66 5.36 -24.92
N GLY A 196 21.29 4.79 -23.77
CA GLY A 196 22.18 4.54 -22.63
C GLY A 196 22.52 5.77 -21.76
N THR A 197 22.01 6.96 -22.08
CA THR A 197 22.20 8.19 -21.31
C THR A 197 20.92 8.56 -20.57
N HIS A 198 20.95 8.38 -19.25
CA HIS A 198 19.82 8.62 -18.36
C HIS A 198 20.06 9.86 -17.51
N VAL A 199 19.04 10.70 -17.39
CA VAL A 199 19.06 11.91 -16.55
C VAL A 199 17.99 11.77 -15.47
N GLN A 200 18.37 12.02 -14.22
CA GLN A 200 17.42 12.09 -13.11
C GLN A 200 16.70 13.44 -13.14
N VAL A 201 15.37 13.40 -13.21
CA VAL A 201 14.50 14.59 -13.33
C VAL A 201 13.62 14.82 -12.10
N ASP A 202 13.62 13.90 -11.14
CA ASP A 202 12.87 14.02 -9.87
C ASP A 202 13.69 13.44 -8.71
N HIS A 203 13.53 14.03 -7.52
CA HIS A 203 14.16 13.60 -6.27
C HIS A 203 13.12 13.46 -5.14
N HIS A 204 11.83 13.51 -5.46
CA HIS A 204 10.75 13.23 -4.55
C HIS A 204 10.29 11.78 -4.65
N GLY A 205 9.52 11.35 -3.66
CA GLY A 205 8.84 10.06 -3.67
C GLY A 205 8.77 9.51 -2.26
N ALA A 206 7.57 9.55 -1.67
CA ALA A 206 7.35 9.05 -0.33
C ALA A 206 5.95 8.46 -0.12
N PHE A 207 5.86 7.55 0.82
CA PHE A 207 4.62 6.96 1.30
C PHE A 207 4.50 7.30 2.78
N SER A 208 3.40 7.96 3.17
CA SER A 208 3.26 8.52 4.50
C SER A 208 1.81 8.55 4.94
N TYR A 209 1.57 8.61 6.25
CA TYR A 209 0.25 8.99 6.76
C TYR A 209 0.39 9.84 8.00
N SER A 210 -0.66 10.60 8.31
CA SER A 210 -0.79 11.36 9.54
C SER A 210 -2.12 11.04 10.20
N VAL A 211 -2.10 10.80 11.51
CA VAL A 211 -3.31 10.66 12.33
C VAL A 211 -3.91 12.02 12.69
N SER A 212 -3.09 13.07 12.76
CA SER A 212 -3.50 14.40 13.23
C SER A 212 -3.84 15.37 12.08
N GLY A 213 -3.13 15.24 10.96
CA GLY A 213 -3.27 16.03 9.76
C GLY A 213 -4.16 15.38 8.70
N ASN A 214 -4.62 16.20 7.75
CA ASN A 214 -5.34 15.70 6.58
C ASN A 214 -4.42 15.35 5.40
N HIS A 215 -3.13 15.63 5.48
CA HIS A 215 -2.12 15.24 4.51
C HIS A 215 -0.77 15.01 5.21
N SER A 216 0.13 14.28 4.56
CA SER A 216 1.50 14.06 5.04
C SER A 216 2.47 13.89 3.88
N ALA A 217 3.75 14.07 4.17
CA ALA A 217 4.89 13.91 3.26
C ALA A 217 6.18 13.77 4.09
N VAL A 218 7.34 13.64 3.45
CA VAL A 218 8.65 13.79 4.16
C VAL A 218 8.87 15.23 4.62
N GLN A 219 8.25 16.19 3.94
CA GLN A 219 8.34 17.64 4.22
C GLN A 219 7.14 18.16 5.01
N HIS A 220 6.37 17.24 5.62
CA HIS A 220 5.24 17.56 6.44
C HIS A 220 5.21 16.62 7.64
N ASP A 221 4.47 17.02 8.65
CA ASP A 221 4.20 16.19 9.80
C ASP A 221 3.51 14.87 9.39
N ALA A 222 4.00 13.77 9.96
CA ALA A 222 3.48 12.44 9.72
C ALA A 222 3.60 11.54 10.95
N THR A 223 2.76 10.53 11.02
CA THR A 223 2.82 9.45 12.00
C THR A 223 3.88 8.43 11.62
N ALA A 224 3.96 8.10 10.33
CA ALA A 224 5.06 7.36 9.75
C ALA A 224 5.23 7.74 8.28
N PHE A 225 6.45 7.62 7.78
CA PHE A 225 6.74 7.68 6.36
C PHE A 225 7.98 6.88 5.98
N VAL A 226 8.07 6.47 4.72
CA VAL A 226 9.31 6.09 4.06
C VAL A 226 9.42 6.79 2.72
N GLY A 227 10.58 7.36 2.43
CA GLY A 227 10.83 8.00 1.14
C GLY A 227 11.82 9.14 1.24
N CYS A 228 11.70 10.03 0.26
CA CYS A 228 12.60 11.16 0.11
C CYS A 228 11.91 12.50 -0.16
N SER A 229 12.57 13.55 0.31
CA SER A 229 12.27 14.96 0.04
C SER A 229 13.22 15.47 -1.03
N GLY A 230 12.68 15.96 -2.15
CA GLY A 230 13.48 16.49 -3.25
C GLY A 230 14.08 17.87 -2.99
N THR A 231 13.54 18.64 -2.04
CA THR A 231 14.05 19.99 -1.72
C THR A 231 15.43 19.94 -1.07
N ASN A 232 15.64 19.00 -0.15
CA ASN A 232 16.92 18.82 0.54
C ASN A 232 17.64 17.52 0.15
N GLN A 233 17.04 16.72 -0.75
CA GLN A 233 17.52 15.41 -1.18
C GLN A 233 17.80 14.45 -0.01
N ILE A 234 16.93 14.50 1.01
CA ILE A 234 17.05 13.67 2.21
C ILE A 234 16.07 12.51 2.10
N CYS A 235 16.56 11.30 2.34
CA CYS A 235 15.77 10.08 2.39
C CYS A 235 15.86 9.43 3.78
N CYS A 236 14.73 8.98 4.30
CA CYS A 236 14.68 8.18 5.53
C CYS A 236 13.37 7.41 5.65
N GLY A 237 13.37 6.42 6.55
CA GLY A 237 12.16 5.95 7.20
C GLY A 237 11.99 6.68 8.53
N CYS A 238 10.77 7.09 8.85
CA CYS A 238 10.43 7.59 10.17
C CYS A 238 9.13 6.97 10.66
N PHE A 239 9.06 6.64 11.94
CA PHE A 239 7.89 5.98 12.54
C PHE A 239 7.75 6.29 14.03
N GLY A 240 6.51 6.24 14.50
CA GLY A 240 6.16 6.29 15.93
C GLY A 240 6.21 4.94 16.64
N PRO A 241 5.99 4.94 17.98
CA PRO A 241 5.80 3.72 18.75
C PRO A 241 4.51 2.98 18.35
N ILE A 242 4.41 1.69 18.69
CA ILE A 242 3.21 0.87 18.46
C ILE A 242 1.99 1.54 19.12
N GLY A 243 0.91 1.71 18.37
CA GLY A 243 -0.32 2.32 18.87
C GLY A 243 -0.21 3.80 19.20
N GLY A 244 0.85 4.47 18.72
CA GLY A 244 0.98 5.91 18.81
C GLY A 244 -0.18 6.64 18.12
N THR A 245 -0.61 7.75 18.71
CA THR A 245 -1.79 8.53 18.29
C THR A 245 -1.45 9.97 17.92
N SER A 246 -0.18 10.23 17.62
CA SER A 246 0.32 11.56 17.27
C SER A 246 1.19 11.48 16.00
N ASP A 247 1.60 12.64 15.50
CA ASP A 247 2.66 12.66 14.51
C ASP A 247 4.02 12.61 15.19
N TYR A 248 4.90 11.77 14.66
CA TYR A 248 6.21 11.42 15.22
C TYR A 248 7.37 11.83 14.31
N CYS A 249 7.03 12.17 13.08
CA CYS A 249 7.95 12.51 12.01
C CYS A 249 7.65 13.94 11.59
N GLY A 250 8.65 14.80 11.70
CA GLY A 250 8.59 16.15 11.17
C GLY A 250 9.34 16.26 9.85
N ASP A 251 9.39 17.48 9.35
CA ASP A 251 9.98 17.83 8.07
C ASP A 251 11.44 17.37 7.96
N ASP A 252 11.80 16.90 6.77
CA ASP A 252 13.16 16.51 6.37
C ASP A 252 13.84 15.54 7.34
N CYS A 253 13.11 14.49 7.72
CA CYS A 253 13.61 13.40 8.55
C CYS A 253 13.97 13.84 9.98
N THR A 254 13.14 14.70 10.57
CA THR A 254 13.25 15.07 11.98
C THR A 254 12.33 14.20 12.84
N ALA A 255 12.83 13.77 14.00
CA ALA A 255 12.03 13.07 14.99
C ALA A 255 11.33 14.06 15.90
N LYS A 256 10.07 13.78 16.25
CA LYS A 256 9.30 14.52 17.26
C LYS A 256 8.44 13.56 18.08
N ASN A 257 7.98 13.99 19.24
CA ASN A 257 7.07 13.20 20.09
C ASN A 257 7.56 11.76 20.39
N GLY A 258 8.87 11.53 20.42
CA GLY A 258 9.45 10.19 20.61
C GLY A 258 9.52 9.31 19.35
N GLY A 259 9.39 9.90 18.15
CA GLY A 259 9.57 9.21 16.88
C GLY A 259 11.00 8.73 16.65
N THR A 260 11.13 7.70 15.82
CA THR A 260 12.41 7.14 15.39
C THR A 260 12.65 7.43 13.93
N VAL A 261 13.84 7.94 13.60
CA VAL A 261 14.28 8.19 12.22
C VAL A 261 15.44 7.26 11.87
N VAL A 262 15.33 6.60 10.73
CA VAL A 262 16.31 5.63 10.22
C VAL A 262 16.71 6.01 8.80
N LYS A 263 18.00 6.23 8.56
CA LYS A 263 18.54 6.64 7.25
C LYS A 263 19.11 5.48 6.41
N LYS A 264 19.35 4.32 7.03
CA LYS A 264 19.96 3.13 6.41
C LYS A 264 19.31 1.87 6.96
N ASN A 265 19.38 0.77 6.22
CA ASN A 265 18.80 -0.52 6.61
C ASN A 265 17.29 -0.39 6.87
N ILE A 266 16.58 0.28 5.96
CA ILE A 266 15.14 0.35 5.97
C ILE A 266 14.62 -0.42 4.77
N TYR A 267 13.79 -1.40 5.03
CA TYR A 267 13.16 -2.25 4.02
C TYR A 267 11.68 -1.94 3.99
N SER A 268 11.09 -1.91 2.81
CA SER A 268 9.65 -1.61 2.67
C SER A 268 8.98 -2.53 1.67
N TRP A 269 7.78 -2.97 2.02
CA TRP A 269 6.92 -3.78 1.16
C TRP A 269 5.59 -3.08 0.95
N PHE A 270 5.13 -3.15 -0.29
CA PHE A 270 3.92 -2.48 -0.74
C PHE A 270 2.95 -3.52 -1.25
N TRP A 271 1.74 -3.48 -0.73
CA TRP A 271 0.74 -4.48 -0.99
C TRP A 271 -0.53 -3.83 -1.48
N VAL A 272 -1.24 -4.51 -2.36
CA VAL A 272 -2.56 -4.10 -2.81
C VAL A 272 -3.56 -5.21 -2.56
N ARG A 273 -4.78 -4.84 -2.18
CA ARG A 273 -5.91 -5.74 -2.17
C ARG A 273 -6.88 -5.30 -3.24
N THR A 274 -7.36 -6.24 -4.06
CA THR A 274 -8.27 -5.96 -5.18
C THR A 274 -9.74 -6.17 -4.86
N SER A 275 -10.02 -7.05 -3.91
CA SER A 275 -11.36 -7.27 -3.36
C SER A 275 -11.25 -7.71 -1.90
N LEU A 276 -12.31 -7.56 -1.10
CA LEU A 276 -12.28 -8.04 0.28
C LEU A 276 -12.64 -9.53 0.32
N PRO A 277 -11.83 -10.39 0.98
CA PRO A 277 -12.23 -11.77 1.27
C PRO A 277 -13.54 -11.80 2.05
N LYS A 278 -14.36 -12.83 1.83
CA LYS A 278 -15.64 -13.04 2.54
C LYS A 278 -15.46 -13.08 4.06
N SER A 279 -14.34 -13.63 4.54
CA SER A 279 -14.02 -13.71 5.97
C SER A 279 -13.85 -12.33 6.63
N VAL A 280 -13.38 -11.33 5.87
CA VAL A 280 -13.26 -9.94 6.34
C VAL A 280 -14.63 -9.26 6.34
N TRP A 281 -15.40 -9.45 5.26
CA TRP A 281 -16.78 -8.97 5.17
C TRP A 281 -17.66 -9.46 6.32
N ASN A 282 -17.60 -10.76 6.61
CA ASN A 282 -18.35 -11.37 7.69
C ASN A 282 -18.02 -10.76 9.06
N ARG A 283 -16.74 -10.47 9.33
CA ARG A 283 -16.31 -9.78 10.56
C ARG A 283 -16.86 -8.37 10.67
N CYS A 284 -17.02 -7.64 9.57
CA CYS A 284 -17.63 -6.31 9.59
C CYS A 284 -19.13 -6.34 9.88
N MET A 285 -19.82 -7.43 9.53
CA MET A 285 -21.24 -7.61 9.75
C MET A 285 -21.57 -8.20 11.13
N GLU A 286 -20.55 -8.61 11.89
CA GLU A 286 -20.68 -9.10 13.25
C GLU A 286 -20.54 -7.95 14.26
N TYR A 287 -21.52 -7.80 15.14
CA TYR A 287 -21.47 -6.82 16.22
C TYR A 287 -21.92 -7.45 17.54
N ASN A 288 -21.33 -7.01 18.64
CA ASN A 288 -21.63 -7.54 19.96
C ASN A 288 -22.57 -6.61 20.72
N VAL A 289 -23.64 -7.16 21.29
CA VAL A 289 -24.58 -6.44 22.15
C VAL A 289 -24.64 -7.12 23.50
N LYS A 290 -24.71 -6.35 24.59
CA LYS A 290 -25.02 -6.90 25.91
C LYS A 290 -26.51 -7.25 25.98
N ASN A 291 -26.82 -8.50 26.30
CA ASN A 291 -28.18 -8.92 26.60
C ASN A 291 -28.63 -8.39 27.98
N GLU A 292 -29.92 -8.60 28.31
CA GLU A 292 -30.52 -8.17 29.59
C GLU A 292 -29.85 -8.80 30.83
N ASN A 293 -29.14 -9.92 30.66
CA ASN A 293 -28.41 -10.61 31.72
C ASN A 293 -26.95 -10.12 31.85
N GLY A 294 -26.50 -9.20 30.99
CA GLY A 294 -25.14 -8.68 30.96
C GLY A 294 -24.14 -9.48 30.14
N ASP A 295 -24.55 -10.58 29.50
CA ASP A 295 -23.71 -11.37 28.61
C ASP A 295 -23.55 -10.68 27.25
N MET A 296 -22.34 -10.74 26.68
CA MET A 296 -22.09 -10.29 25.31
C MET A 296 -22.60 -11.34 24.33
N VAL A 297 -23.49 -10.93 23.43
CA VAL A 297 -24.06 -11.76 22.37
C VAL A 297 -23.63 -11.19 21.02
N SER A 298 -23.00 -12.02 20.19
CA SER A 298 -22.66 -11.69 18.81
C SER A 298 -23.90 -11.76 17.93
N HIS A 299 -24.12 -10.75 17.09
CA HIS A 299 -25.17 -10.69 16.08
C HIS A 299 -24.55 -10.50 14.70
N ARG A 300 -25.12 -11.13 13.67
CA ARG A 300 -24.67 -10.96 12.27
C ARG A 300 -25.76 -10.29 11.44
N LEU A 301 -25.39 -9.25 10.70
CA LEU A 301 -26.24 -8.64 9.69
C LEU A 301 -26.11 -9.44 8.37
N PHE A 302 -27.22 -9.84 7.78
CA PHE A 302 -27.27 -10.42 6.43
C PHE A 302 -27.99 -9.44 5.49
N ASP A 303 -27.51 -9.33 4.25
CA ASP A 303 -27.94 -8.35 3.25
C ASP A 303 -29.47 -8.15 3.20
N GLY A 304 -29.90 -6.91 3.45
CA GLY A 304 -31.28 -6.46 3.24
C GLY A 304 -32.30 -6.82 4.32
N ASN A 305 -31.95 -7.59 5.36
CA ASN A 305 -32.84 -7.89 6.47
C ASN A 305 -32.47 -7.04 7.69
N THR A 306 -33.40 -6.21 8.17
CA THR A 306 -33.23 -5.35 9.36
C THR A 306 -33.32 -6.13 10.69
N THR A 307 -33.50 -7.45 10.62
CA THR A 307 -33.63 -8.32 11.80
C THR A 307 -32.32 -9.07 12.00
N PRO A 308 -31.56 -8.79 13.09
CA PRO A 308 -30.33 -9.50 13.41
C PRO A 308 -30.67 -10.95 13.78
N GLU A 309 -30.05 -11.91 13.11
CA GLU A 309 -30.05 -13.31 13.56
C GLU A 309 -28.98 -13.49 14.64
N LYS A 310 -29.28 -14.35 15.61
CA LYS A 310 -28.47 -14.63 16.79
C LYS A 310 -27.42 -15.70 16.49
#